data_AF-A0A651EG99-F1
#
_entry.id   AF-A0A651EG99-F1
#
_cell.length_a   1.000
_cell.length_b   1.000
_cell.length_c   1.000
_cell.angle_alpha   90.00
_cell.angle_beta   90.00
_cell.angle_gamma   90.00
#
_symmetry.space_group_name_H-M   'P 1'
#
loop_
_entity.id
_entity.type
_entity.pdbx_description
1 polymer ?
#
loop_
_entity_poly.entity_id
_entity_poly.type
_entity_poly.pdbx_seq_one_letter_code
_entity_poly.pdbx_strand_id
1 'polypeptide(L)'
;MTDAVLDTPPATRPAARRRPLLASRRNLERVLPWAIVIGLFAVWEASVHLFAIPRFVLPAPSVIFESMWQWRVPILDNAWQTLFTTTIGFAIAIVFGLVTGVLIGSSTLVYNGFYPVLIGFNS
;
A
#
# COMPACT_ATOMS: atom_id res chain seq x y z
N MET A 1 61.17 -5.75 -57.04
CA MET A 1 60.10 -6.61 -57.58
C MET A 1 59.10 -6.78 -56.44
N THR A 2 58.00 -6.04 -56.54
CA THR A 2 56.73 -6.12 -55.77
C THR A 2 56.77 -5.98 -54.24
N ASP A 3 56.68 -4.72 -53.81
CA ASP A 3 55.90 -4.29 -52.65
C ASP A 3 54.42 -4.71 -52.75
N ALA A 4 53.81 -4.85 -51.57
CA ALA A 4 52.37 -4.88 -51.30
C ALA A 4 51.64 -6.09 -51.90
N VAL A 5 50.81 -6.79 -51.14
CA VAL A 5 49.42 -6.40 -51.01
C VAL A 5 48.75 -7.41 -50.06
N LEU A 6 48.22 -6.87 -48.97
CA LEU A 6 46.92 -7.19 -48.37
C LEU A 6 46.60 -8.66 -48.00
N ASP A 7 46.73 -8.95 -46.71
CA ASP A 7 45.61 -9.52 -45.96
C ASP A 7 45.65 -9.00 -44.52
N THR A 8 45.32 -7.71 -44.37
CA THR A 8 44.87 -7.21 -43.07
C THR A 8 43.42 -7.67 -42.91
N PRO A 9 43.09 -8.50 -41.90
CA PRO A 9 41.71 -8.90 -41.66
C PRO A 9 40.86 -7.62 -41.52
N PRO A 10 39.65 -7.60 -42.10
CA PRO A 10 38.81 -6.41 -42.08
C PRO A 10 38.59 -5.98 -40.63
N ALA A 11 38.94 -4.73 -40.31
CA ALA A 11 38.66 -4.12 -39.03
C ALA A 11 37.14 -4.17 -38.80
N THR A 12 36.69 -5.08 -37.94
CA THR A 12 35.30 -5.17 -37.50
C THR A 12 34.97 -3.88 -36.78
N ARG A 13 34.35 -2.93 -37.49
CA ARG A 13 33.85 -1.68 -36.89
C ARG A 13 32.86 -2.08 -35.80
N PRO A 14 33.08 -1.71 -34.52
CA PRO A 14 32.09 -1.97 -33.51
C PRO A 14 30.82 -1.22 -33.92
N ALA A 15 29.74 -1.96 -34.14
CA ALA A 15 28.42 -1.40 -34.38
C ALA A 15 28.14 -0.41 -33.23
N ALA A 16 27.97 0.87 -33.58
CA ALA A 16 27.68 1.91 -32.61
C ALA A 16 26.39 1.54 -31.87
N ARG A 17 26.54 1.00 -30.66
CA ARG A 17 25.47 0.62 -29.76
C ARG A 17 24.73 1.89 -29.37
N ARG A 18 23.73 2.29 -30.16
CA ARG A 18 22.84 3.41 -29.83
C ARG A 18 22.24 3.11 -28.46
N ARG A 19 22.68 3.86 -27.45
CA ARG A 19 22.21 3.75 -26.07
C ARG A 19 20.69 4.01 -26.04
N PRO A 20 19.90 3.23 -25.29
CA PRO A 20 18.45 3.37 -25.32
C PRO A 20 18.04 4.65 -24.59
N LEU A 21 17.63 5.68 -25.34
CA LEU A 21 16.97 6.87 -24.79
C LEU A 21 15.67 6.52 -24.02
N LEU A 22 15.17 5.30 -24.19
CA LEU A 22 13.97 4.76 -23.53
C LEU A 22 14.19 4.27 -22.09
N ALA A 23 15.44 4.01 -21.68
CA ALA A 23 15.74 3.57 -20.31
C ALA A 23 15.47 4.68 -19.27
N SER A 24 15.50 5.95 -19.70
CA SER A 24 15.27 7.11 -18.83
C SER A 24 13.81 7.24 -18.40
N ARG A 25 12.83 6.94 -19.29
CA ARG A 25 11.40 7.06 -18.96
C ARG A 25 10.96 6.05 -17.89
N ARG A 26 11.41 4.80 -17.98
CA ARG A 26 11.04 3.76 -17.01
C ARG A 26 11.62 4.01 -15.61
N ASN A 27 12.81 4.60 -15.54
CA ASN A 27 13.40 5.03 -14.28
C ASN A 27 12.67 6.26 -13.72
N LEU A 28 12.27 7.20 -14.57
CA LEU A 28 11.48 8.36 -14.18
C LEU A 28 10.12 7.95 -13.62
N GLU A 29 9.41 7.02 -14.27
CA GLU A 29 8.12 6.47 -13.81
C GLU A 29 8.22 5.78 -12.44
N ARG A 30 9.37 5.19 -12.11
CA ARG A 30 9.60 4.57 -10.80
C ARG A 30 9.89 5.60 -9.70
N VAL A 31 10.57 6.70 -10.03
CA VAL A 31 10.97 7.74 -9.06
C VAL A 31 9.85 8.75 -8.85
N LEU A 32 9.00 8.97 -9.86
CA LEU A 32 7.96 10.00 -9.84
C LEU A 32 7.00 9.88 -8.64
N PRO A 33 6.46 8.71 -8.26
CA PRO A 33 5.58 8.59 -7.09
C PRO A 33 6.28 9.02 -5.79
N TRP A 34 7.53 8.60 -5.59
CA TRP A 34 8.33 8.98 -4.42
C TRP A 34 8.65 10.47 -4.42
N ALA A 35 9.00 11.04 -5.57
CA ALA A 35 9.26 12.46 -5.72
C ALA A 35 8.02 13.31 -5.39
N ILE A 36 6.82 12.86 -5.81
CA ILE A 36 5.55 13.51 -5.47
C ILE A 36 5.31 13.45 -3.96
N VAL A 37 5.48 12.30 -3.32
CA VAL A 37 5.29 12.15 -1.87
C VAL A 37 6.26 13.04 -1.08
N ILE A 38 7.55 13.00 -1.42
CA ILE A 38 8.58 13.84 -0.77
C ILE A 38 8.27 15.32 -1.01
N GLY A 39 7.91 15.69 -2.24
CA GLY A 39 7.51 17.06 -2.59
C GLY A 39 6.30 17.54 -1.79
N LEU A 40 5.30 16.68 -1.59
CA LEU A 40 4.12 16.97 -0.76
C LEU A 40 4.53 17.27 0.69
N PHE A 41 5.35 16.42 1.31
CA PHE A 41 5.84 16.67 2.67
C PHE A 41 6.69 17.93 2.77
N ALA A 42 7.52 18.22 1.76
CA ALA A 42 8.32 19.44 1.73
C ALA A 42 7.45 20.70 1.62
N VAL A 43 6.45 20.70 0.74
CA VAL A 43 5.49 21.81 0.60
C VAL A 43 4.68 21.99 1.88
N TRP A 44 4.24 20.90 2.51
CA TRP A 44 3.52 20.94 3.77
C TRP A 44 4.39 21.52 4.91
N GLU A 45 5.59 21.00 5.12
CA GLU A 45 6.55 21.52 6.10
C GLU A 45 6.81 23.02 5.88
N ALA A 46 7.10 23.42 4.64
CA ALA A 46 7.33 24.82 4.28
C ALA A 46 6.10 25.69 4.57
N SER A 47 4.88 25.19 4.30
CA SER A 47 3.64 25.92 4.57
C SER A 47 3.43 26.13 6.07
N VAL A 48 3.66 25.10 6.90
CA VAL A 48 3.52 25.22 8.36
C VAL A 48 4.47 26.28 8.92
N HIS A 49 5.72 26.30 8.47
CA HIS A 49 6.71 27.29 8.91
C HIS A 49 6.43 28.70 8.35
N LEU A 50 6.07 28.81 7.06
CA LEU A 50 5.82 30.10 6.41
C LEU A 50 4.59 30.82 6.98
N PHE A 51 3.52 30.07 7.26
CA PHE A 51 2.29 30.61 7.84
C PHE A 51 2.26 30.59 9.38
N ALA A 52 3.37 30.17 10.02
CA ALA A 52 3.49 30.05 11.47
C ALA A 52 2.30 29.31 12.12
N ILE A 53 1.86 28.21 11.50
CA ILE A 53 0.66 27.49 11.91
C ILE A 53 0.89 26.88 13.30
N PRO A 54 -0.01 27.10 14.27
CA PRO A 54 0.14 26.53 15.60
C PRO A 54 0.18 25.00 15.57
N ARG A 55 1.11 24.41 16.32
CA ARG A 55 1.35 22.95 16.34
C ARG A 55 0.13 22.11 16.73
N PHE A 56 -0.80 22.67 17.50
CA PHE A 56 -2.01 21.97 17.92
C PHE A 56 -3.07 21.86 16.80
N VAL A 57 -3.01 22.74 15.79
CA VAL A 57 -3.91 22.69 14.63
C VAL A 57 -3.33 21.76 13.58
N LEU A 58 -2.07 21.99 13.20
CA LEU A 58 -1.37 21.21 12.20
C LEU A 58 0.12 21.17 12.52
N PRO A 59 0.61 20.08 13.13
CA PRO A 59 2.04 19.91 13.35
C PRO A 59 2.78 19.72 12.02
N ALA A 60 4.00 20.23 11.95
CA ALA A 60 4.88 20.00 10.81
C ALA A 60 5.21 18.50 10.70
N PRO A 61 5.35 17.93 9.49
CA PRO A 61 5.76 16.55 9.27
C PRO A 61 6.94 16.10 10.12
N SER A 62 7.98 16.94 10.25
CA SER A 62 9.15 16.68 11.08
C SER A 62 8.80 16.32 12.53
N VAL A 63 7.89 17.09 13.13
CA VAL A 63 7.40 16.88 14.52
C VAL A 63 6.59 15.60 14.63
N ILE A 64 5.82 15.25 13.59
CA ILE A 64 5.06 13.99 13.56
C ILE A 64 6.01 12.81 13.60
N PHE A 65 7.05 12.79 12.76
CA PHE A 65 8.04 11.71 12.74
C PHE A 65 8.83 11.60 14.06
N GLU A 66 9.21 12.73 14.65
CA GLU A 66 9.86 12.77 15.97
C GLU A 66 8.94 12.16 17.05
N SER A 67 7.67 12.56 17.05
CA SER A 67 6.66 12.06 18.00
C SER A 67 6.40 10.57 17.81
N MET A 68 6.33 10.09 16.57
CA MET A 68 6.20 8.65 16.28
C MET A 68 7.37 7.85 16.86
N TRP A 69 8.59 8.37 16.77
CA TRP A 69 9.77 7.69 17.31
C TRP A 69 9.83 7.73 18.85
N GLN A 70 9.54 8.90 19.43
CA GLN A 70 9.53 9.10 20.89
C GLN A 70 8.47 8.23 21.57
N TRP A 71 7.25 8.19 21.01
CA TRP A 71 6.10 7.50 21.59
C TRP A 71 5.84 6.12 21.01
N ARG A 72 6.82 5.54 20.29
CA ARG A 72 6.65 4.26 19.58
C ARG A 72 6.15 3.11 20.46
N VAL A 73 6.64 3.02 21.70
CA VAL A 73 6.27 1.92 22.62
C VAL A 73 4.80 2.05 23.02
N PRO A 74 4.33 3.18 23.60
CA PRO A 74 2.90 3.38 23.86
C PRO A 74 2.02 3.26 22.61
N ILE A 75 2.46 3.77 21.46
CA ILE A 75 1.69 3.66 20.20
C ILE A 75 1.47 2.19 19.84
N LEU A 76 2.53 1.38 19.88
CA LEU A 76 2.46 -0.05 19.57
C LEU A 76 1.65 -0.82 20.60
N ASP A 77 1.81 -0.51 21.90
CA ASP A 77 1.06 -1.18 22.96
C ASP A 77 -0.46 -0.94 22.82
N ASN A 78 -0.86 0.30 22.55
CA ASN A 78 -2.27 0.64 22.34
C ASN A 78 -2.82 0.06 21.02
N ALA A 79 -2.03 0.09 19.95
CA ALA A 79 -2.40 -0.54 18.68
C ALA A 79 -2.57 -2.05 18.84
N TRP A 80 -1.67 -2.70 19.57
CA TRP A 80 -1.71 -4.12 19.86
C TRP A 80 -2.93 -4.49 20.71
N GLN A 81 -3.21 -3.72 21.76
CA GLN A 81 -4.40 -3.91 22.60
C GLN A 81 -5.69 -3.84 21.79
N THR A 82 -5.80 -2.87 20.89
CA THR A 82 -6.97 -2.69 20.00
C THR A 82 -7.11 -3.88 19.06
N LEU A 83 -6.01 -4.28 18.41
CA LEU A 83 -5.98 -5.42 17.49
C LEU A 83 -6.37 -6.72 18.20
N PHE A 84 -5.79 -6.98 19.37
CA PHE A 84 -6.05 -8.20 20.14
C PHE A 84 -7.50 -8.25 20.62
N THR A 85 -8.00 -7.15 21.21
CA THR A 85 -9.37 -7.07 21.73
C THR A 85 -10.40 -7.25 20.61
N THR A 86 -10.21 -6.60 19.47
CA THR A 86 -11.12 -6.72 18.31
C THR A 86 -11.06 -8.11 17.68
N THR A 87 -9.87 -8.70 17.55
CA THR A 87 -9.69 -10.04 16.98
C THR A 87 -10.36 -11.10 17.86
N ILE A 88 -10.20 -11.03 19.19
CA ILE A 88 -10.88 -11.95 20.11
C ILE A 88 -12.39 -11.78 20.04
N GLY A 89 -12.89 -10.54 20.09
CA GLY A 89 -14.33 -10.27 19.98
C GLY A 89 -14.91 -10.83 18.68
N PHE A 90 -14.20 -10.64 17.56
CA PHE A 90 -14.58 -11.17 16.26
C PHE A 90 -14.55 -12.71 16.23
N ALA A 91 -13.52 -13.34 16.79
CA ALA A 91 -13.44 -14.80 16.87
C ALA A 91 -14.59 -15.39 17.70
N ILE A 92 -14.94 -14.78 18.83
CA ILE A 92 -16.09 -15.17 19.64
C ILE A 92 -17.38 -15.01 18.82
N ALA A 93 -17.56 -13.89 18.12
CA ALA A 93 -18.73 -13.67 17.27
C ALA A 93 -18.88 -14.72 16.17
N ILE A 94 -17.77 -15.15 15.54
CA ILE A 94 -17.79 -16.25 14.55
C ILE A 94 -18.28 -17.53 15.19
N VAL A 95 -17.73 -17.93 16.34
CA VAL A 95 -18.10 -19.18 17.02
C VAL A 95 -19.59 -19.17 17.36
N PHE A 96 -20.07 -18.08 17.98
CA PHE A 96 -21.49 -17.93 18.29
C PHE A 96 -22.37 -17.94 17.04
N GLY A 97 -22.01 -17.17 16.02
CA GLY A 97 -22.75 -17.11 14.76
C GLY A 97 -22.85 -18.48 14.07
N LEU A 98 -21.75 -19.24 14.06
CA LEU A 98 -21.71 -20.58 13.49
C LEU A 98 -22.58 -21.56 14.28
N VAL A 99 -22.42 -21.59 15.60
CA VAL A 99 -23.20 -22.48 16.49
C VAL A 99 -24.70 -22.18 16.31
N THR A 100 -25.11 -20.93 16.46
CA THR A 100 -26.50 -20.52 16.27
C THR A 100 -27.00 -20.81 14.85
N GLY A 101 -26.18 -20.56 13.83
CA GLY A 101 -26.51 -20.86 12.43
C GLY A 101 -26.76 -22.34 12.18
N VAL A 102 -25.94 -23.23 12.75
CA VAL A 102 -26.11 -24.70 12.63
C VAL A 102 -27.35 -25.18 13.38
N LEU A 103 -27.58 -24.67 14.60
CA LEU A 103 -28.78 -24.98 15.38
C LEU A 103 -30.07 -24.58 14.65
N ILE A 104 -30.10 -23.39 14.08
CA ILE A 104 -31.21 -22.87 13.28
C ILE A 104 -31.36 -23.67 11.97
N GLY A 105 -30.26 -23.91 11.25
CA GLY A 105 -30.27 -24.60 9.95
C GLY A 105 -30.61 -26.09 10.01
N SER A 106 -30.28 -26.76 11.11
CA SER A 106 -30.66 -28.17 11.34
C SER A 106 -32.13 -28.35 11.75
N SER A 107 -32.84 -27.27 12.06
CA SER A 107 -34.26 -27.29 12.43
C SER A 107 -35.16 -27.13 11.20
N THR A 108 -35.97 -28.15 10.90
CA THR A 108 -37.01 -28.08 9.85
C THR A 108 -38.02 -26.95 10.09
N LEU A 109 -38.19 -26.53 11.36
CA LEU A 109 -39.06 -25.44 11.79
C LEU A 109 -38.64 -24.08 11.19
N VAL A 110 -37.34 -23.84 11.09
CA VAL A 110 -36.75 -22.63 10.50
C VAL A 110 -36.93 -22.66 8.99
N TYR A 111 -36.59 -23.76 8.34
CA TYR A 111 -36.78 -23.92 6.89
C TYR A 111 -38.23 -23.64 6.47
N ASN A 112 -39.19 -24.23 7.19
CA ASN A 112 -40.62 -24.01 6.95
C ASN A 112 -41.10 -22.59 7.27
N GLY A 113 -40.46 -21.89 8.22
CA GLY A 113 -40.79 -20.50 8.57
C GLY A 113 -40.22 -19.47 7.59
N PHE A 114 -39.06 -19.73 6.98
CA PHE A 114 -38.44 -18.83 5.99
C PHE A 114 -38.92 -19.09 4.56
N TYR A 115 -39.44 -20.28 4.25
CA TYR A 115 -39.99 -20.63 2.94
C TYR A 115 -41.02 -19.61 2.40
N PRO A 116 -42.01 -19.17 3.20
CA PRO A 116 -43.02 -18.20 2.75
C PRO A 116 -42.43 -16.82 2.48
N VAL A 117 -41.44 -16.40 3.29
CA VAL A 117 -40.75 -15.11 3.12
C VAL A 117 -39.93 -15.12 1.83
N LEU A 118 -39.16 -16.18 1.59
CA LEU A 118 -38.35 -16.35 0.37
C LEU A 118 -39.22 -16.34 -0.90
N ILE A 119 -40.40 -16.96 -0.85
CA ILE A 119 -41.34 -16.97 -1.97
C ILE A 119 -42.04 -15.62 -2.11
N GLY A 120 -42.39 -14.96 -1.01
CA GLY A 120 -43.02 -13.64 -1.02
C GLY A 120 -42.13 -12.49 -1.49
N PHE A 121 -40.80 -12.64 -1.44
CA PHE A 121 -39.85 -11.67 -2.01
C PHE A 121 -39.63 -11.84 -3.53
N ASN A 122 -40.13 -12.92 -4.14
CA ASN A 122 -40.12 -13.13 -5.60
C ASN A 122 -41.49 -12.85 -6.20
N SER A 123 -41.96 -11.60 -6.03
CA SER A 123 -43.11 -11.03 -6.73
C SER A 123 -42.82 -9.59 -7.10
#